data_AF-A0A9E0TDG9-F1
#
_entry.id   AF-A0A9E0TDG9-F1
#
_cell.length_a   1.000
_cell.length_b   1.000
_cell.length_c   1.000
_cell.angle_alpha   90.00
_cell.angle_beta   90.00
_cell.angle_gamma   90.00
#
_symmetry.space_group_name_H-M   'P 1'
#
loop_
_entity.id
_entity.type
_entity.pdbx_description
1 polymer ?
#
loop_
_entity_poly.entity_id
_entity_poly.type
_entity_poly.pdbx_seq_one_letter_code
_entity_poly.pdbx_strand_id
1 'polypeptide(L)' 'MINPIGMELPEWVAATTLALANYASPAILVGKDWQSWGAAITRDPRLTALNPPDPYQFSDWREWGCRLIEALNNVG' A
#
# COMPACT_ATOMS: atom_id res chain seq x y z
N MET A 1 -1.11 -1.36 11.28
CA MET A 1 -1.78 -1.49 9.96
C MET A 1 -2.24 -2.93 9.72
N ILE A 2 -3.01 -3.17 8.66
CA ILE A 2 -3.68 -4.45 8.38
C ILE A 2 -2.74 -5.42 7.66
N ASN A 3 -2.46 -6.58 8.26
CA ASN A 3 -1.57 -7.59 7.70
C ASN A 3 -2.16 -8.21 6.42
N PRO A 4 -1.43 -8.24 5.28
CA PRO A 4 -1.90 -8.81 4.01
C PRO A 4 -1.94 -10.34 3.98
N ILE A 5 -1.32 -11.02 4.95
CA ILE A 5 -1.26 -12.49 4.98
C ILE A 5 -2.64 -13.07 5.26
N GLY A 6 -3.09 -13.98 4.39
CA GLY A 6 -4.41 -14.61 4.47
C GLY A 6 -5.55 -13.80 3.85
N MET A 7 -5.28 -12.59 3.33
CA MET A 7 -6.25 -11.77 2.62
C MET A 7 -6.15 -11.95 1.10
N GLU A 8 -7.28 -11.68 0.44
CA GLU A 8 -7.33 -11.46 -1.00
C GLU A 8 -6.95 -10.01 -1.33
N LEU A 9 -6.35 -9.81 -2.52
CA LEU A 9 -5.85 -8.49 -2.93
C LEU A 9 -6.93 -7.38 -2.85
N PRO A 10 -8.16 -7.55 -3.38
CA PRO A 10 -9.18 -6.50 -3.31
C PRO A 10 -9.58 -6.13 -1.88
N GLU A 11 -9.64 -7.13 -1.00
CA GLU A 11 -9.99 -6.94 0.41
C GLU A 11 -8.90 -6.12 1.12
N TRP A 12 -7.64 -6.52 0.96
CA TRP A 12 -6.52 -5.82 1.57
C TRP A 12 -6.36 -4.39 1.03
N VAL A 13 -6.56 -4.18 -0.28
CA VAL A 13 -6.50 -2.84 -0.89
C VAL A 13 -7.62 -1.95 -0.36
N ALA A 14 -8.85 -2.45 -0.25
CA ALA A 14 -9.97 -1.68 0.30
C ALA A 14 -9.69 -1.26 1.75
N ALA A 15 -9.22 -2.21 2.58
CA ALA A 15 -8.94 -1.96 3.98
C ALA A 15 -7.75 -0.99 4.18
N THR A 16 -6.70 -1.13 3.36
CA THR A 16 -5.53 -0.25 3.38
C THR A 16 -5.88 1.16 2.88
N THR A 17 -6.67 1.28 1.82
CA THR A 17 -7.16 2.57 1.33
C THR A 17 -7.96 3.31 2.40
N LEU A 18 -8.82 2.61 3.15
CA LEU A 18 -9.54 3.19 4.28
C LEU A 18 -8.58 3.66 5.39
N ALA A 19 -7.60 2.84 5.76
CA ALA A 19 -6.62 3.19 6.79
C ALA A 19 -5.75 4.38 6.37
N LEU A 20 -5.45 4.49 5.08
CA LEU A 20 -4.70 5.57 4.49
C LEU A 20 -5.56 6.78 4.11
N ALA A 21 -6.89 6.76 4.25
CA ALA A 21 -7.74 7.88 3.83
C ALA A 21 -7.39 9.20 4.55
N ASN A 22 -6.78 9.13 5.74
CA ASN A 22 -6.26 10.29 6.47
C ASN A 22 -4.87 10.76 5.98
N TYR A 23 -4.15 9.91 5.24
CA TYR A 23 -2.75 10.07 4.82
C TYR A 23 -2.55 10.15 3.30
N ALA A 24 -3.50 9.69 2.50
CA ALA A 24 -3.43 9.68 1.05
C ALA A 24 -4.82 9.80 0.43
N SER A 25 -4.87 10.38 -0.77
CA SER A 25 -6.09 10.29 -1.59
C SER A 25 -6.36 8.83 -1.96
N PRO A 26 -7.62 8.36 -1.86
CA PRO A 26 -7.93 6.98 -2.16
C PRO A 26 -7.68 6.68 -3.65
N ALA A 27 -6.72 5.80 -3.93
CA ALA A 27 -6.50 5.26 -5.27
C ALA A 27 -7.42 4.05 -5.48
N ILE A 28 -8.01 3.96 -6.68
CA ILE A 28 -8.89 2.85 -7.06
C ILE A 28 -8.04 1.71 -7.63
N LEU A 29 -8.24 0.49 -7.13
CA LEU A 29 -7.66 -0.71 -7.74
C LEU A 29 -8.37 -0.98 -9.07
N VAL A 30 -7.61 -1.00 -10.17
CA VAL A 30 -8.12 -1.37 -11.49
C VAL A 30 -7.75 -2.83 -11.77
N GLY A 31 -8.74 -3.73 -11.70
CA GLY A 31 -8.53 -5.16 -11.92
C GLY A 31 -7.62 -5.79 -10.86
N LYS A 32 -6.49 -6.37 -11.29
CA LYS A 32 -5.47 -6.98 -10.41
C LYS A 32 -4.14 -6.21 -10.42
N ASP A 33 -4.12 -5.00 -10.98
CA ASP A 33 -2.90 -4.20 -11.10
C ASP A 33 -2.58 -3.45 -9.79
N TRP A 34 -2.12 -4.23 -8.82
CA TRP A 34 -1.73 -3.73 -7.50
C TRP A 34 -0.48 -2.86 -7.55
N GLN A 35 0.39 -3.03 -8.56
CA GLN A 35 1.62 -2.24 -8.66
C GLN A 35 1.30 -0.81 -9.04
N SER A 36 0.43 -0.60 -10.04
CA SER A 36 -0.02 0.74 -10.41
C SER A 36 -0.84 1.40 -9.30
N TRP A 37 -1.70 0.64 -8.62
CA TRP A 37 -2.39 1.13 -7.42
C TRP A 37 -1.40 1.54 -6.31
N GLY A 38 -0.42 0.69 -6.02
CA GLY A 38 0.63 0.93 -5.04
C GLY A 38 1.45 2.19 -5.37
N ALA A 39 1.81 2.37 -6.64
CA ALA A 39 2.56 3.54 -7.08
C ALA A 39 1.74 4.82 -6.97
N ALA A 40 0.42 4.75 -7.18
CA ALA A 40 -0.47 5.89 -7.00
C ALA A 40 -0.54 6.32 -5.52
N ILE A 41 -0.61 5.38 -4.58
CA ILE A 41 -0.64 5.72 -3.15
C ILE A 41 0.72 6.25 -2.66
N THR A 42 1.85 5.63 -3.06
CA THR A 42 3.17 6.00 -2.55
C THR A 42 3.64 7.37 -3.04
N ARG A 43 3.06 7.86 -4.14
CA ARG A 43 3.24 9.23 -4.66
C ARG A 43 2.56 10.32 -3.83
N ASP A 44 1.69 10.00 -2.87
CA ASP A 44 1.19 11.03 -1.95
C ASP A 44 2.37 11.60 -1.14
N PRO A 45 2.57 12.94 -1.11
CA PRO A 45 3.73 13.54 -0.44
C PRO A 45 3.92 13.11 1.01
N ARG A 46 2.82 12.85 1.74
CA ARG A 46 2.86 12.41 3.14
C ARG A 46 3.41 11.01 3.27
N LEU A 47 3.10 10.13 2.32
CA LEU A 47 3.65 8.78 2.26
C LEU A 47 5.05 8.78 1.69
N THR A 48 5.33 9.56 0.63
CA THR A 48 6.67 9.69 0.03
C THR A 48 7.72 10.10 1.06
N ALA A 49 7.38 10.98 2.02
CA ALA A 49 8.27 11.38 3.11
C ALA A 49 8.74 10.20 4.00
N LEU A 50 8.01 9.08 3.98
CA LEU A 50 8.30 7.88 4.76
C LEU A 50 9.13 6.87 3.96
N ASN A 51 9.58 7.25 2.76
CA ASN A 51 10.37 6.42 1.84
C ASN A 51 9.78 5.01 1.64
N PRO A 52 8.52 4.90 1.19
CA PRO A 52 7.84 3.63 1.05
C PRO A 52 8.50 2.80 -0.06
N PRO A 53 8.47 1.46 0.05
CA PRO A 53 9.03 0.57 -0.97
C PRO A 53 8.30 0.74 -2.31
N ASP A 54 9.08 0.76 -3.40
CA ASP A 54 8.53 0.82 -4.75
C ASP A 54 7.85 -0.52 -5.12
N PRO A 55 6.53 -0.55 -5.36
CA PRO A 55 5.81 -1.78 -5.70
C PRO A 55 6.31 -2.47 -6.97
N TYR A 56 6.93 -1.75 -7.91
CA TYR A 56 7.46 -2.34 -9.13
C TYR A 56 8.70 -3.22 -8.88
N GLN A 57 9.31 -3.15 -7.69
CA GLN A 57 10.43 -4.00 -7.30
C GLN A 57 10.01 -5.38 -6.78
N PHE A 58 8.70 -5.64 -6.64
CA PHE A 58 8.18 -6.87 -6.05
C PHE A 58 7.32 -7.63 -7.07
N SER A 59 7.43 -8.96 -7.06
CA SER A 59 6.57 -9.85 -7.86
C SER A 59 5.31 -10.31 -7.12
N ASP A 60 5.27 -10.16 -5.80
CA ASP A 60 4.13 -10.50 -4.95
C ASP A 60 3.67 -9.26 -4.16
N TRP A 61 2.38 -8.95 -4.27
CA TRP A 61 1.74 -7.84 -3.56
C TRP A 61 1.77 -8.01 -2.05
N ARG A 62 1.79 -9.25 -1.55
CA ARG A 62 1.84 -9.53 -0.11
C ARG A 62 3.19 -9.16 0.47
N GLU A 63 4.26 -9.48 -0.25
CA GLU A 63 5.62 -9.12 0.15
C GLU A 63 5.77 -7.60 0.19
N TRP A 64 5.35 -6.92 -0.88
CA TRP A 64 5.35 -5.46 -0.91
C TRP A 64 4.46 -4.86 0.20
N GLY A 65 3.26 -5.40 0.42
CA GLY A 65 2.34 -4.94 1.46
C GLY A 65 2.93 -5.03 2.87
N CYS A 66 3.66 -6.11 3.17
CA CYS A 66 4.40 -6.23 4.43
C CYS A 66 5.46 -5.13 4.57
N ARG A 67 6.26 -4.88 3.52
CA ARG A 67 7.28 -3.82 3.53
C ARG A 67 6.70 -2.42 3.66
N LEU A 68 5.57 -2.17 3.01
CA LEU A 68 4.83 -0.91 3.13
C LEU A 68 4.38 -0.70 4.57
N ILE A 69 3.82 -1.73 5.22
CA ILE A 69 3.40 -1.67 6.63
C ILE A 69 4.59 -1.43 7.56
N GLU A 70 5.73 -2.08 7.34
CA GLU A 70 6.97 -1.83 8.10
C GLU A 70 7.38 -0.36 8.00
N ALA A 71 7.42 0.20 6.78
CA ALA A 71 7.78 1.60 6.57
C ALA A 71 6.81 2.56 7.29
N LEU A 72 5.51 2.24 7.31
CA LEU A 72 4.49 3.08 7.92
C LEU A 72 4.41 2.96 9.45
N ASN A 73 4.74 1.78 10.00
CA ASN A 73 4.79 1.57 11.46
C ASN A 73 6.09 2.11 12.10
N ASN A 74 7.19 2.22 11.34
CA ASN A 74 8.47 2.77 11.82
C ASN A 74 8.44 4.29 12.08
N VAL A 75 7.28 4.93 11.92
CA VAL A 75 7.04 6.36 12.15
C VAL A 75 6.23 6.60 13.44
N GLY A 76 6.22 5.61 14.34
CA GLY A 76 5.63 5.69 15.68
C GLY A 76 6.58 6.25 16.72
#